data_AF-A0A535WQ39-F1
#
_entry.id   AF-A0A535WQ39-F1
#
_cell.length_a   1.000
_cell.length_b   1.000
_cell.length_c   1.000
_cell.angle_alpha   90.00
_cell.angle_beta   90.00
_cell.angle_gamma   90.00
#
_symmetry.space_group_name_H-M   'P 1'
#
loop_
_entity.id
_entity.type
_entity.pdbx_description
1 polymer ?
#
loop_
_entity_poly.entity_id
_entity_poly.type
_entity_poly.pdbx_seq_one_letter_code
_entity_poly.pdbx_strand_id
1 'polypeptide(L)'
;MIAVDRLDRVADGLVIARHARHIAVQSVVAGMALSGVGMILASFGLLPPVAGAIFQEAIDVAVILNALRALQGGHVRKPEPGEAAIQEEFSRQHHELLPLLDRVRGVADRLDDLSVSELRRELRDLQVDLTQRLLPHEKAEGESMYPLVDRLLGGQGATGTMGRAHLEIERLVATLGLIGRDLPNEGPTELDLRELRRVLYGLHAVLSLHFAQEEESYLSLLTPREEERSRADQ
;
A
#
# COMPACT_ATOMS: atom_id res chain seq x y z
N MET A 1 -7.20 23.90 -5.10
CA MET A 1 -6.84 22.53 -5.50
C MET A 1 -5.32 22.39 -5.67
N ILE A 2 -4.53 22.61 -4.60
CA ILE A 2 -3.05 22.44 -4.58
C ILE A 2 -2.59 21.71 -3.29
N ALA A 3 -3.50 21.43 -2.34
CA ALA A 3 -3.18 20.79 -1.06
C ALA A 3 -3.32 19.26 -1.08
N VAL A 4 -4.30 18.72 -1.82
CA VAL A 4 -4.59 17.27 -1.88
C VAL A 4 -3.49 16.52 -2.65
N ASP A 5 -3.00 17.13 -3.74
CA ASP A 5 -1.96 16.59 -4.64
C ASP A 5 -0.60 16.34 -3.94
N ARG A 6 -0.36 16.99 -2.79
CA ARG A 6 0.84 16.74 -1.96
C ARG A 6 0.61 15.66 -0.91
N LEU A 7 -0.61 15.40 -0.48
CA LEU A 7 -0.90 14.35 0.49
C LEU A 7 -0.82 12.97 -0.15
N ASP A 8 -1.32 12.82 -1.38
CA ASP A 8 -1.26 11.57 -2.15
C ASP A 8 0.21 11.16 -2.42
N ARG A 9 1.06 12.11 -2.83
CA ARG A 9 2.51 11.85 -3.05
C ARG A 9 3.33 11.61 -1.79
N VAL A 10 2.90 12.15 -0.65
CA VAL A 10 3.59 11.95 0.63
C VAL A 10 3.18 10.60 1.25
N ALA A 11 1.95 10.14 1.02
CA ALA A 11 1.50 8.81 1.46
C ALA A 11 2.28 7.69 0.75
N ASP A 12 2.41 7.76 -0.58
CA ASP A 12 3.15 6.76 -1.38
C ASP A 12 4.65 6.73 -1.03
N GLY A 13 5.27 7.89 -0.81
CA GLY A 13 6.68 7.99 -0.43
C GLY A 13 6.96 7.53 1.01
N LEU A 14 6.01 7.67 1.94
CA LEU A 14 6.22 7.41 3.36
C LEU A 14 6.15 5.91 3.70
N VAL A 15 5.43 5.10 2.93
CA VAL A 15 5.34 3.64 3.12
C VAL A 15 6.64 2.96 2.66
N ILE A 16 7.11 3.29 1.45
CA ILE A 16 8.42 2.83 0.93
C ILE A 16 9.56 3.27 1.86
N ALA A 17 9.52 4.52 2.34
CA ALA A 17 10.54 5.05 3.24
C ALA A 17 10.56 4.35 4.60
N ARG A 18 9.42 3.86 5.13
CA ARG A 18 9.37 3.21 6.46
C ARG A 18 10.00 1.82 6.45
N HIS A 19 9.76 1.02 5.42
CA HIS A 19 10.31 -0.33 5.33
C HIS A 19 11.82 -0.30 5.04
N ALA A 20 12.24 0.53 4.08
CA ALA A 20 13.66 0.78 3.80
C ALA A 20 14.39 1.34 5.03
N ARG A 21 13.73 2.21 5.81
CA ARG A 21 14.29 2.76 7.06
C ARG A 21 14.46 1.71 8.14
N HIS A 22 13.59 0.70 8.25
CA HIS A 22 13.75 -0.33 9.27
C HIS A 22 14.97 -1.21 8.98
N ILE A 23 15.13 -1.67 7.74
CA ILE A 23 16.28 -2.46 7.28
C ILE A 23 17.59 -1.66 7.36
N ALA A 24 17.55 -0.37 6.96
CA ALA A 24 18.70 0.52 7.07
C ALA A 24 19.08 0.80 8.52
N VAL A 25 18.12 1.02 9.43
CA VAL A 25 18.37 1.26 10.86
C VAL A 25 18.94 0.01 11.52
N GLN A 26 18.45 -1.19 11.20
CA GLN A 26 19.03 -2.44 11.73
C GLN A 26 20.50 -2.60 11.31
N SER A 27 20.82 -2.27 10.05
CA SER A 27 22.18 -2.32 9.53
C SER A 27 23.10 -1.28 10.18
N VAL A 28 22.60 -0.05 10.38
CA VAL A 28 23.34 1.03 11.06
C VAL A 28 23.56 0.70 12.53
N VAL A 29 22.55 0.17 13.24
CA VAL A 29 22.68 -0.23 14.64
C VAL A 29 23.68 -1.37 14.80
N ALA A 30 23.66 -2.36 13.92
CA ALA A 30 24.64 -3.45 13.91
C ALA A 30 26.07 -2.92 13.66
N GLY A 31 26.24 -2.01 12.69
CA GLY A 31 27.53 -1.38 12.40
C GLY A 31 28.05 -0.51 13.57
N MET A 32 27.18 0.29 14.18
CA MET A 32 27.51 1.09 15.36
C MET A 32 27.86 0.22 16.56
N ALA A 33 27.17 -0.89 16.78
CA ALA A 33 27.49 -1.84 17.85
C ALA A 33 28.86 -2.49 17.62
N LEU A 34 29.17 -2.90 16.38
CA LEU A 34 30.47 -3.48 16.04
C LEU A 34 31.62 -2.48 16.23
N SER A 35 31.43 -1.23 15.79
CA SER A 35 32.40 -0.14 15.99
C SER A 35 32.56 0.21 17.47
N GLY A 36 31.48 0.24 18.24
CA GLY A 36 31.50 0.48 19.68
C GLY A 36 32.32 -0.58 20.43
N VAL A 37 32.14 -1.86 20.09
CA VAL A 37 32.95 -2.95 20.65
C VAL A 37 34.43 -2.77 20.28
N GLY A 38 34.74 -2.41 19.03
CA GLY A 38 36.12 -2.13 18.60
C GLY A 38 36.78 -0.98 19.37
N MET A 39 36.06 0.13 19.59
CA MET A 39 36.55 1.27 20.36
C MET A 39 36.75 0.95 21.84
N ILE A 40 35.86 0.15 22.44
CA ILE A 40 36.00 -0.31 23.83
C ILE A 40 37.28 -1.14 23.95
N LEU A 41 37.51 -2.10 23.06
CA LEU A 41 38.73 -2.91 23.05
C LEU A 41 40.00 -2.06 22.86
N ALA A 42 39.96 -1.05 21.99
CA ALA A 42 41.07 -0.11 21.81
C ALA A 42 41.32 0.77 23.04
N SER A 43 40.27 1.20 23.74
CA SER A 43 40.37 2.05 24.95
C SER A 43 41.01 1.35 26.15
N PHE A 44 40.91 0.01 26.22
CA PHE A 44 41.62 -0.82 27.18
C PHE A 44 43.10 -1.09 26.78
N GLY A 45 43.59 -0.46 25.71
CA GLY A 45 45.00 -0.50 25.30
C GLY A 45 45.39 -1.74 24.48
N LEU A 46 44.41 -2.51 24.00
CA LEU A 46 44.68 -3.74 23.23
C LEU A 46 45.04 -3.49 21.76
N LEU A 47 44.91 -2.25 21.24
CA LEU A 47 45.22 -1.90 19.85
C LEU A 47 45.94 -0.54 19.74
N PRO A 48 47.12 -0.45 19.09
CA PRO A 48 47.79 0.82 18.81
C PRO A 48 46.89 1.76 17.97
N PRO A 49 46.90 3.10 18.19
CA PRO A 49 45.97 4.04 17.55
C PRO A 49 45.93 3.96 16.01
N VAL A 50 47.09 3.77 15.38
CA VAL A 50 47.20 3.62 13.92
C VAL A 50 46.58 2.31 13.43
N ALA A 51 46.74 1.22 14.18
CA ALA A 51 46.12 -0.06 13.87
C ALA A 51 44.60 0.00 14.06
N GLY A 52 44.13 0.75 15.07
CA GLY A 52 42.70 1.02 15.27
C GLY A 52 42.07 1.79 14.11
N ALA A 53 42.73 2.82 13.59
CA ALA A 53 42.24 3.59 12.45
C ALA A 53 42.14 2.75 11.16
N ILE A 54 43.16 1.92 10.88
CA ILE A 54 43.14 1.01 9.71
C ILE A 54 42.05 -0.06 9.86
N PHE A 55 41.85 -0.57 11.08
CA PHE A 55 40.79 -1.52 11.37
C PHE A 55 39.39 -0.89 11.22
N GLN A 56 39.22 0.37 11.63
CA GLN A 56 37.98 1.11 11.44
C GLN A 56 37.67 1.39 9.96
N GLU A 57 38.66 1.79 9.16
CA GLU A 57 38.47 1.97 7.71
C GLU A 57 38.05 0.65 7.03
N ALA A 58 38.62 -0.48 7.46
CA ALA A 58 38.23 -1.80 6.96
C ALA A 58 36.78 -2.17 7.33
N ILE A 59 36.32 -1.78 8.53
CA ILE A 59 34.91 -1.92 8.94
C ILE A 59 34.02 -1.04 8.06
N ASP A 60 34.38 0.22 7.85
CA ASP A 60 33.58 1.15 7.04
C ASP A 60 33.41 0.65 5.60
N VAL A 61 34.48 0.16 4.98
CA VAL A 61 34.43 -0.47 3.65
C VAL A 61 33.57 -1.74 3.67
N ALA A 62 33.70 -2.61 4.67
CA ALA A 62 32.89 -3.82 4.79
C ALA A 62 31.39 -3.50 4.97
N VAL A 63 31.05 -2.44 5.72
CA VAL A 63 29.68 -1.96 5.89
C VAL A 63 29.11 -1.44 4.57
N ILE A 64 29.88 -0.63 3.83
CA ILE A 64 29.47 -0.13 2.51
C ILE A 64 29.25 -1.29 1.53
N LEU A 65 30.17 -2.25 1.47
CA LEU A 65 30.04 -3.44 0.61
C LEU A 65 28.85 -4.31 0.99
N ASN A 66 28.57 -4.46 2.29
CA ASN A 66 27.40 -5.19 2.77
C ASN A 66 26.09 -4.48 2.41
N ALA A 67 26.05 -3.14 2.52
CA ALA A 67 24.90 -2.34 2.09
C ALA A 67 24.66 -2.45 0.58
N LEU A 68 25.73 -2.39 -0.23
CA LEU A 68 25.64 -2.60 -1.67
C LEU A 68 25.21 -4.02 -2.04
N ARG A 69 25.67 -5.04 -1.31
CA ARG A 69 25.23 -6.43 -1.49
C ARG A 69 23.76 -6.60 -1.15
N ALA A 70 23.27 -6.00 -0.05
CA ALA A 70 21.87 -6.05 0.35
C ALA A 70 20.96 -5.39 -0.71
N LEU A 71 21.43 -4.32 -1.35
CA LEU A 71 20.73 -3.70 -2.48
C LEU A 71 20.73 -4.56 -3.75
N GLN A 72 21.70 -5.47 -3.92
CA GLN A 72 21.78 -6.42 -5.04
C GLN A 72 21.13 -7.79 -4.75
N GLY A 73 20.88 -8.11 -3.48
CA GLY A 73 20.29 -9.37 -2.99
C GLY A 73 18.80 -9.53 -3.30
N GLY A 74 18.12 -8.44 -3.67
CA GLY A 74 16.77 -8.47 -4.23
C GLY A 74 16.72 -9.10 -5.62
N HIS A 75 17.07 -10.39 -5.74
CA HIS A 75 16.67 -11.19 -6.89
C HIS A 75 15.16 -11.30 -6.85
N VAL A 76 14.46 -10.40 -7.56
CA VAL A 76 13.05 -10.62 -7.92
C VAL A 76 13.00 -11.99 -8.56
N ARG A 77 12.37 -12.95 -7.89
CA ARG A 77 12.18 -14.29 -8.44
C ARG A 77 11.39 -14.07 -9.72
N LYS A 78 11.86 -14.61 -10.86
CA LYS A 78 11.03 -14.59 -12.06
C LYS A 78 9.76 -15.39 -11.72
N PRO A 79 8.55 -14.79 -11.84
CA PRO A 79 7.32 -15.51 -11.56
C PRO A 79 7.28 -16.79 -12.40
N GLU A 80 6.78 -17.88 -11.80
CA GLU A 80 6.42 -19.04 -12.59
C GLU A 80 5.35 -18.63 -13.62
N PRO A 81 5.30 -19.24 -14.82
CA PRO A 81 4.35 -18.84 -15.86
C PRO A 81 2.89 -18.76 -15.41
N GLY A 82 2.48 -19.62 -14.46
CA GLY A 82 1.14 -19.59 -13.85
C GLY A 82 0.93 -18.43 -12.87
N GLU A 83 1.95 -18.04 -12.11
CA GLU A 83 1.91 -16.90 -11.18
C GLU A 83 1.85 -15.57 -11.96
N ALA A 84 2.61 -15.47 -13.06
CA ALA A 84 2.59 -14.31 -13.95
C ALA A 84 1.22 -14.10 -14.61
N ALA A 85 0.59 -15.18 -15.08
CA ALA A 85 -0.72 -15.10 -15.73
C ALA A 85 -1.83 -14.67 -14.75
N ILE A 86 -1.79 -15.17 -13.51
CA ILE A 86 -2.72 -14.75 -12.45
C ILE A 86 -2.52 -13.27 -12.12
N GLN A 87 -1.28 -12.83 -12.00
CA GLN A 87 -0.95 -11.43 -11.75
C GLN A 87 -1.43 -10.51 -12.87
N GLU A 88 -1.19 -10.87 -14.12
CA GLU A 88 -1.57 -10.05 -15.28
C GLU A 88 -3.09 -9.92 -15.41
N GLU A 89 -3.83 -11.03 -15.22
CA GLU A 89 -5.28 -11.02 -15.20
C GLU A 89 -5.83 -10.12 -14.11
N PHE A 90 -5.24 -10.20 -12.91
CA PHE A 90 -5.64 -9.40 -11.77
C PHE A 90 -5.34 -7.90 -12.00
N SER A 91 -4.12 -7.57 -12.43
CA SER A 91 -3.74 -6.20 -12.74
C SER A 91 -4.63 -5.60 -13.84
N ARG A 92 -5.06 -6.40 -14.81
CA ARG A 92 -6.02 -6.00 -15.84
C ARG A 92 -7.38 -5.65 -15.23
N GLN A 93 -7.94 -6.52 -14.39
CA GLN A 93 -9.22 -6.30 -13.71
C GLN A 93 -9.19 -5.03 -12.83
N HIS A 94 -8.08 -4.78 -12.13
CA HIS A 94 -7.86 -3.56 -11.35
C HIS A 94 -7.80 -2.29 -12.22
N HIS A 95 -7.07 -2.34 -13.33
CA HIS A 95 -7.00 -1.22 -14.28
C HIS A 95 -8.38 -0.88 -14.87
N GLU A 96 -9.26 -1.86 -15.03
CA GLU A 96 -10.64 -1.65 -15.50
C GLU A 96 -11.52 -0.88 -14.49
N LEU A 97 -11.12 -0.80 -13.22
CA LEU A 97 -11.80 -0.06 -12.15
C LEU A 97 -11.27 1.37 -11.92
N LEU A 98 -10.07 1.71 -12.42
CA LEU A 98 -9.53 3.07 -12.30
C LEU A 98 -10.46 4.17 -12.85
N PRO A 99 -11.14 4.01 -14.01
CA PRO A 99 -12.10 5.00 -14.47
C PRO A 99 -13.30 5.18 -13.54
N LEU A 100 -13.69 4.15 -12.77
CA LEU A 100 -14.75 4.24 -11.77
C LEU A 100 -14.29 5.06 -10.57
N LEU A 101 -13.05 4.90 -10.13
CA LEU A 101 -12.45 5.72 -9.07
C LEU A 101 -12.42 7.21 -9.45
N ASP A 102 -11.95 7.51 -10.67
CA ASP A 102 -11.97 8.87 -11.22
C ASP A 102 -13.38 9.45 -11.29
N ARG A 103 -14.37 8.61 -11.64
CA ARG A 103 -15.78 9.01 -11.68
C ARG A 103 -16.33 9.34 -10.30
N VAL A 104 -16.03 8.56 -9.25
CA VAL A 104 -16.44 8.86 -7.86
C VAL A 104 -15.98 10.26 -7.46
N ARG A 105 -14.70 10.59 -7.70
CA ARG A 105 -14.15 11.92 -7.42
C ARG A 105 -14.76 13.00 -8.32
N GLY A 106 -14.90 12.72 -9.61
CA GLY A 106 -15.45 13.67 -10.58
C GLY A 106 -16.91 14.06 -10.28
N VAL A 107 -17.71 13.14 -9.75
CA VAL A 107 -19.07 13.45 -9.25
C VAL A 107 -18.98 14.34 -8.00
N ALA A 108 -18.09 14.02 -7.05
CA ALA A 108 -17.89 14.81 -5.83
C ALA A 108 -17.50 16.27 -6.12
N ASP A 109 -16.60 16.46 -7.09
CA ASP A 109 -16.07 17.78 -7.47
C ASP A 109 -17.13 18.68 -8.12
N ARG A 110 -18.12 18.10 -8.80
CA ARG A 110 -19.15 18.84 -9.55
C ARG A 110 -20.51 18.88 -8.89
N LEU A 111 -20.66 18.40 -7.65
CA LEU A 111 -21.95 18.32 -6.95
C LEU A 111 -22.73 19.65 -6.96
N ASP A 112 -22.03 20.78 -6.84
CA ASP A 112 -22.63 22.11 -6.79
C ASP A 112 -23.12 22.61 -8.17
N ASP A 113 -22.60 22.03 -9.25
CA ASP A 113 -22.85 22.47 -10.63
C ASP A 113 -23.91 21.60 -11.34
N LEU A 114 -24.26 20.45 -10.77
CA LEU A 114 -25.20 19.50 -11.38
C LEU A 114 -26.64 19.94 -11.18
N SER A 115 -27.45 19.87 -12.24
CA SER A 115 -28.90 19.96 -12.08
C SER A 115 -29.43 18.77 -11.27
N VAL A 116 -30.60 18.94 -10.63
CA VAL A 116 -31.22 17.87 -9.82
C VAL A 116 -31.42 16.58 -10.64
N SER A 117 -31.78 16.69 -11.92
CA SER A 117 -31.98 15.54 -12.81
C SER A 117 -30.66 14.83 -13.15
N GLU A 118 -29.58 15.60 -13.35
CA GLU A 118 -28.24 15.07 -13.61
C GLU A 118 -27.65 14.42 -12.36
N LEU A 119 -27.71 15.09 -11.21
CA LEU A 119 -27.26 14.53 -9.93
C LEU A 119 -27.91 13.17 -9.66
N ARG A 120 -29.24 13.09 -9.78
CA ARG A 120 -29.96 11.82 -9.58
C ARG A 120 -29.53 10.74 -10.56
N ARG A 121 -29.24 11.09 -11.80
CA ARG A 121 -28.76 10.14 -12.81
C ARG A 121 -27.36 9.65 -12.46
N GLU A 122 -26.43 10.57 -12.20
CA GLU A 122 -25.05 10.26 -11.83
C GLU A 122 -24.99 9.40 -10.57
N LEU A 123 -25.73 9.73 -9.51
CA LEU A 123 -25.76 8.92 -8.29
C LEU A 123 -26.33 7.52 -8.52
N ARG A 124 -27.38 7.37 -9.34
CA ARG A 124 -27.92 6.04 -9.67
C ARG A 124 -26.94 5.22 -10.49
N ASP A 125 -26.38 5.82 -11.55
CA ASP A 125 -25.45 5.12 -12.45
C ASP A 125 -24.17 4.74 -11.71
N LEU A 126 -23.66 5.63 -10.84
CA LEU A 126 -22.52 5.34 -9.98
C LEU A 126 -22.84 4.22 -8.98
N GLN A 127 -24.02 4.23 -8.36
CA GLN A 127 -24.43 3.15 -7.45
C GLN A 127 -24.53 1.80 -8.16
N VAL A 128 -25.01 1.79 -9.41
CA VAL A 128 -25.07 0.59 -10.25
C VAL A 128 -23.67 0.07 -10.52
N ASP A 129 -22.75 0.92 -10.98
CA ASP A 129 -21.36 0.52 -11.25
C ASP A 129 -20.66 -0.01 -9.98
N LEU A 130 -20.81 0.69 -8.85
CA LEU A 130 -20.22 0.27 -7.57
C LEU A 130 -20.77 -1.09 -7.13
N THR A 131 -22.06 -1.33 -7.28
CA THR A 131 -22.70 -2.57 -6.80
C THR A 131 -22.50 -3.74 -7.77
N GLN A 132 -22.40 -3.48 -9.07
CA GLN A 132 -22.32 -4.53 -10.10
C GLN A 132 -20.90 -4.84 -10.55
N ARG A 133 -19.95 -3.93 -10.35
CA ARG A 133 -18.56 -4.09 -10.79
C ARG A 133 -17.60 -4.13 -9.61
N LEU A 134 -17.60 -3.09 -8.76
CA LEU A 134 -16.64 -2.99 -7.65
C LEU A 134 -16.90 -4.04 -6.56
N LEU A 135 -18.09 -4.09 -5.96
CA LEU A 135 -18.32 -5.00 -4.83
C LEU A 135 -18.15 -6.50 -5.19
N PRO A 136 -18.59 -6.98 -6.37
CA PRO A 136 -18.33 -8.36 -6.77
C PRO A 136 -16.85 -8.65 -6.98
N HIS A 137 -16.08 -7.68 -7.47
CA HIS A 137 -14.64 -7.76 -7.65
C HIS A 137 -13.93 -7.95 -6.30
N GLU A 138 -14.13 -7.03 -5.36
CA GLU A 138 -13.55 -7.07 -4.00
C GLU A 138 -13.87 -8.40 -3.28
N LYS A 139 -15.10 -8.90 -3.44
CA LYS A 139 -15.52 -10.18 -2.87
C LYS A 139 -14.79 -11.36 -3.51
N ALA A 140 -14.67 -11.38 -4.83
CA ALA A 140 -13.99 -12.45 -5.56
C ALA A 140 -12.52 -12.54 -5.13
N GLU A 141 -11.87 -11.39 -4.93
CA GLU A 141 -10.49 -11.31 -4.43
C GLU A 141 -10.37 -11.85 -3.01
N GLY A 142 -11.29 -11.46 -2.13
CA GLY A 142 -11.34 -11.93 -0.74
C GLY A 142 -11.51 -13.46 -0.62
N GLU A 143 -12.28 -14.06 -1.52
CA GLU A 143 -12.55 -15.52 -1.51
C GLU A 143 -11.42 -16.35 -2.11
N SER A 144 -10.66 -15.81 -3.07
CA SER A 144 -9.74 -16.60 -3.90
C SER A 144 -8.26 -16.21 -3.75
N MET A 145 -7.95 -14.92 -3.64
CA MET A 145 -6.57 -14.42 -3.65
C MET A 145 -5.97 -14.35 -2.25
N TYR A 146 -6.68 -13.79 -1.27
CA TYR A 146 -6.12 -13.63 0.08
C TYR A 146 -5.72 -14.94 0.77
N PRO A 147 -6.46 -16.06 0.63
CA PRO A 147 -6.00 -17.35 1.14
C PRO A 147 -4.69 -17.83 0.51
N LEU A 148 -4.42 -17.45 -0.75
CA LEU A 148 -3.15 -17.75 -1.42
C LEU A 148 -2.03 -16.87 -0.88
N VAL A 149 -2.29 -15.56 -0.73
CA VAL A 149 -1.33 -14.59 -0.18
C VAL A 149 -0.93 -14.95 1.26
N ASP A 150 -1.90 -15.27 2.12
CA ASP A 150 -1.62 -15.64 3.52
C ASP A 150 -0.80 -16.93 3.64
N ARG A 151 -1.04 -17.92 2.77
CA ARG A 151 -0.23 -19.14 2.70
C ARG A 151 1.21 -18.84 2.29
N LEU A 152 1.42 -17.95 1.33
CA LEU A 152 2.75 -17.63 0.80
C LEU A 152 3.55 -16.71 1.75
N LEU A 153 2.88 -15.84 2.51
CA LEU A 153 3.52 -14.87 3.41
C LEU A 153 3.68 -15.37 4.87
N GLY A 154 3.40 -16.63 5.16
CA GLY A 154 3.65 -17.24 6.48
C GLY A 154 2.61 -16.89 7.56
N GLY A 155 1.38 -16.52 7.16
CA GLY A 155 0.20 -16.55 8.04
C GLY A 155 0.07 -15.44 9.10
N GLN A 156 0.72 -14.28 8.95
CA GLN A 156 0.65 -13.19 9.95
C GLN A 156 -0.45 -12.13 9.70
N GLY A 157 -1.58 -12.50 9.09
CA GLY A 157 -2.76 -11.61 9.01
C GLY A 157 -2.49 -10.28 8.29
N ALA A 158 -1.56 -10.25 7.34
CA ALA A 158 -1.28 -9.07 6.51
C ALA A 158 -2.55 -8.60 5.77
N THR A 159 -3.38 -9.56 5.35
CA THR A 159 -4.70 -9.37 4.72
C THR A 159 -5.78 -8.89 5.71
N GLY A 160 -5.59 -9.04 7.03
CA GLY A 160 -6.55 -8.64 8.06
C GLY A 160 -6.79 -7.12 8.13
N THR A 161 -5.81 -6.33 7.68
CA THR A 161 -5.98 -4.87 7.52
C THR A 161 -6.85 -4.53 6.31
N MET A 162 -6.81 -5.35 5.25
CA MET A 162 -7.59 -5.17 4.01
C MET A 162 -9.06 -5.51 4.23
N GLY A 163 -9.37 -6.54 5.03
CA GLY A 163 -10.75 -6.86 5.40
C GLY A 163 -11.50 -5.71 6.08
N ARG A 164 -10.79 -4.81 6.79
CA ARG A 164 -11.40 -3.58 7.34
C ARG A 164 -11.67 -2.52 6.26
N ALA A 165 -10.81 -2.42 5.25
CA ALA A 165 -11.02 -1.52 4.12
C ALA A 165 -12.24 -1.96 3.30
N HIS A 166 -12.39 -3.26 3.04
CA HIS A 166 -13.55 -3.85 2.35
C HIS A 166 -14.88 -3.51 3.05
N LEU A 167 -14.96 -3.73 4.37
CA LEU A 167 -16.15 -3.37 5.14
C LEU A 167 -16.47 -1.87 5.09
N GLU A 168 -15.45 -1.02 5.08
CA GLU A 168 -15.64 0.42 4.99
C GLU A 168 -16.09 0.86 3.58
N ILE A 169 -15.57 0.24 2.52
CA ILE A 169 -16.02 0.43 1.14
C ILE A 169 -17.51 0.04 1.05
N GLU A 170 -17.88 -1.15 1.50
CA GLU A 170 -19.28 -1.61 1.51
C GLU A 170 -20.19 -0.64 2.25
N ARG A 171 -19.76 -0.18 3.44
CA ARG A 171 -20.52 0.77 4.27
C ARG A 171 -20.71 2.10 3.54
N LEU A 172 -19.67 2.64 2.90
CA LEU A 172 -19.73 3.91 2.16
C LEU A 172 -20.59 3.79 0.90
N VAL A 173 -20.48 2.69 0.15
CA VAL A 173 -21.34 2.39 -1.01
C VAL A 173 -22.82 2.26 -0.59
N ALA A 174 -23.10 1.59 0.54
CA ALA A 174 -24.45 1.50 1.08
C ALA A 174 -24.99 2.86 1.52
N THR A 175 -24.14 3.67 2.18
CA THR A 175 -24.50 5.03 2.61
C THR A 175 -24.80 5.95 1.41
N LEU A 176 -24.00 5.89 0.36
CA LEU A 176 -24.24 6.63 -0.89
C LEU A 176 -25.59 6.25 -1.50
N GLY A 177 -25.89 4.95 -1.55
CA GLY A 177 -27.16 4.44 -2.04
C GLY A 177 -28.38 4.90 -1.22
N LEU A 178 -28.24 5.00 0.11
CA LEU A 178 -29.29 5.54 0.98
C LEU A 178 -29.54 7.02 0.73
N ILE A 179 -28.48 7.84 0.78
CA ILE A 179 -28.60 9.30 0.56
C ILE A 179 -29.19 9.58 -0.83
N GLY A 180 -28.73 8.88 -1.86
CA GLY A 180 -29.20 9.06 -3.23
C GLY A 180 -30.69 8.70 -3.44
N ARG A 181 -31.23 7.74 -2.66
CA ARG A 181 -32.66 7.36 -2.71
C ARG A 181 -33.55 8.33 -1.93
N ASP A 182 -33.03 8.88 -0.85
CA ASP A 182 -33.80 9.72 0.09
C ASP A 182 -33.79 11.22 -0.29
N LEU A 183 -33.16 11.60 -1.41
CA LEU A 183 -33.12 12.99 -1.89
C LEU A 183 -34.53 13.58 -2.14
N PRO A 184 -34.88 14.73 -1.54
CA PRO A 184 -36.19 15.37 -1.71
C PRO A 184 -36.51 15.66 -3.18
N ASN A 185 -37.76 15.45 -3.62
CA ASN A 185 -38.17 15.63 -5.01
C ASN A 185 -37.76 16.99 -5.61
N GLU A 186 -37.86 18.04 -4.80
CA GLU A 186 -37.53 19.44 -5.11
C GLU A 186 -36.03 19.67 -5.35
N GLY A 187 -35.16 18.80 -4.82
CA GLY A 187 -33.70 18.88 -4.92
C GLY A 187 -33.00 18.53 -3.61
N PRO A 188 -31.67 18.28 -3.65
CA PRO A 188 -30.89 18.08 -2.44
C PRO A 188 -30.81 19.38 -1.62
N THR A 189 -30.86 19.26 -0.30
CA THR A 189 -30.53 20.36 0.60
C THR A 189 -29.00 20.59 0.65
N GLU A 190 -28.55 21.72 1.22
CA GLU A 190 -27.12 21.93 1.48
C GLU A 190 -26.51 20.82 2.36
N LEU A 191 -27.29 20.27 3.30
CA LEU A 191 -26.85 19.18 4.15
C LEU A 191 -26.64 17.90 3.32
N ASP A 192 -27.57 17.58 2.43
CA ASP A 192 -27.46 16.42 1.53
C ASP A 192 -26.22 16.54 0.63
N LEU A 193 -25.97 17.72 0.06
CA LEU A 193 -24.78 17.96 -0.78
C LEU A 193 -23.47 17.80 0.02
N ARG A 194 -23.43 18.27 1.26
CA ARG A 194 -22.26 18.09 2.14
C ARG A 194 -22.04 16.62 2.50
N GLU A 195 -23.11 15.89 2.82
CA GLU A 195 -23.01 14.46 3.14
C GLU A 195 -22.62 13.62 1.92
N LEU A 196 -23.20 13.89 0.74
CA LEU A 196 -22.79 13.26 -0.52
C LEU A 196 -21.30 13.48 -0.80
N ARG A 197 -20.82 14.72 -0.65
CA ARG A 197 -19.41 15.07 -0.85
C ARG A 197 -18.50 14.31 0.11
N ARG A 198 -18.89 14.25 1.38
CA ARG A 198 -18.14 13.53 2.42
C ARG A 198 -18.04 12.04 2.11
N VAL A 199 -19.14 11.42 1.68
CA VAL A 199 -19.17 9.99 1.33
C VAL A 199 -18.38 9.71 0.06
N LEU A 200 -18.53 10.51 -0.99
CA LEU A 200 -17.82 10.30 -2.26
C LEU A 200 -16.31 10.47 -2.12
N TYR A 201 -15.82 11.53 -1.45
CA TYR A 201 -14.39 11.67 -1.21
C TYR A 201 -13.86 10.62 -0.24
N GLY A 202 -14.64 10.23 0.78
CA GLY A 202 -14.29 9.13 1.68
C GLY A 202 -14.11 7.83 0.92
N LEU A 203 -15.05 7.51 0.02
CA LEU A 203 -15.00 6.31 -0.81
C LEU A 203 -13.79 6.34 -1.75
N HIS A 204 -13.55 7.46 -2.44
CA HIS A 204 -12.36 7.62 -3.28
C HIS A 204 -11.06 7.41 -2.48
N ALA A 205 -10.94 8.00 -1.29
CA ALA A 205 -9.74 7.89 -0.47
C ALA A 205 -9.49 6.45 0.00
N VAL A 206 -10.53 5.76 0.48
CA VAL A 206 -10.39 4.36 0.92
C VAL A 206 -10.06 3.45 -0.26
N LEU A 207 -10.72 3.62 -1.42
CA LEU A 207 -10.42 2.83 -2.61
C LEU A 207 -9.01 3.06 -3.15
N SER A 208 -8.56 4.32 -3.20
CA SER A 208 -7.20 4.65 -3.65
C SER A 208 -6.14 3.99 -2.76
N LEU A 209 -6.33 4.09 -1.44
CA LEU A 209 -5.44 3.44 -0.48
C LEU A 209 -5.50 1.92 -0.59
N HIS A 210 -6.70 1.37 -0.76
CA HIS A 210 -6.91 -0.06 -0.91
C HIS A 210 -6.15 -0.62 -2.13
N PHE A 211 -6.34 -0.03 -3.31
CA PHE A 211 -5.67 -0.47 -4.53
C PHE A 211 -4.14 -0.34 -4.44
N ALA A 212 -3.64 0.73 -3.84
CA ALA A 212 -2.20 0.90 -3.62
C ALA A 212 -1.62 -0.20 -2.70
N GLN A 213 -2.34 -0.55 -1.63
CA GLN A 213 -1.93 -1.63 -0.72
C GLN A 213 -1.99 -3.01 -1.38
N GLU A 214 -2.95 -3.23 -2.27
CA GLU A 214 -3.09 -4.46 -3.02
C GLU A 214 -1.94 -4.64 -4.01
N GLU A 215 -1.61 -3.60 -4.79
CA GLU A 215 -0.46 -3.61 -5.70
C GLU A 215 0.86 -3.90 -4.97
N GLU A 216 1.09 -3.29 -3.80
CA GLU A 216 2.25 -3.59 -2.94
C GLU A 216 2.26 -5.06 -2.46
N SER A 217 1.11 -5.55 -2.03
CA SER A 217 0.96 -6.94 -1.56
C SER A 217 1.29 -7.94 -2.67
N TYR A 218 0.89 -7.69 -3.91
CA TYR A 218 1.22 -8.54 -5.05
C TYR A 218 2.69 -8.48 -5.44
N LEU A 219 3.28 -7.28 -5.48
CA LEU A 219 4.71 -7.14 -5.76
C LEU A 219 5.56 -7.89 -4.72
N SER A 220 5.11 -7.91 -3.46
CA SER A 220 5.80 -8.65 -2.38
C SER A 220 5.81 -10.17 -2.59
N LEU A 221 4.82 -10.75 -3.29
CA LEU A 221 4.78 -12.19 -3.60
C LEU A 221 5.82 -12.58 -4.66
N LEU A 222 6.24 -11.65 -5.50
CA LEU A 222 7.23 -11.85 -6.57
C LEU A 222 8.67 -11.62 -6.10
N THR A 223 8.84 -10.95 -4.96
CA THR A 223 10.13 -10.76 -4.30
C THR A 223 10.32 -11.81 -3.21
N PRO A 224 11.31 -12.73 -3.30
CA PRO A 224 11.56 -13.67 -2.22
C PRO A 224 11.93 -12.92 -0.93
N ARG A 225 11.27 -13.29 0.18
CA ARG A 225 11.77 -12.98 1.52
C ARG A 225 13.15 -13.63 1.65
N GLU A 226 14.21 -12.84 1.81
CA GLU A 226 15.57 -13.32 2.07
C GLU A 226 15.75 -14.02 3.45
N GLU A 227 14.67 -14.45 4.11
CA GLU A 227 14.71 -14.99 5.46
C GLU A 227 14.52 -16.51 5.47
N GLU A 228 15.40 -17.28 4.83
CA GLU A 228 15.56 -18.72 5.19
C GLU A 228 16.84 -19.41 4.69
N ARG A 229 17.91 -18.68 4.29
CA ARG A 229 19.18 -19.31 3.87
C ARG A 229 20.30 -19.32 4.89
N SER A 230 20.11 -18.79 6.10
CA SER A 230 21.18 -18.72 7.11
C SER A 230 21.08 -19.74 8.27
N ARG A 231 20.20 -20.75 8.19
CA ARG A 231 20.07 -21.80 9.22
C ARG A 231 20.35 -23.23 8.73
N ALA A 232 20.82 -23.42 7.50
CA ALA A 232 21.12 -24.75 6.96
C ALA A 232 22.62 -25.10 6.88
N ASP A 233 23.53 -24.20 7.32
CA ASP A 233 24.99 -24.42 7.27
C ASP A 233 25.68 -24.23 8.63
N GLN A 234 25.02 -24.62 9.73
CA GLN A 234 25.70 -24.86 11.01
C GLN A 234 25.41 -26.27 11.52
#